data_AF-A0A1U8NT54-F1
#
_entry.id   AF-A0A1U8NT54-F1
#
_cell.length_a   1.000
_cell.length_b   1.000
_cell.length_c   1.000
_cell.angle_alpha   90.00
_cell.angle_beta   90.00
_cell.angle_gamma   90.00
#
_symmetry.space_group_name_H-M   'P 1'
#
loop_
_entity.id
_entity.type
_entity.pdbx_description
1 polymer ?
#
loop_
_entity_poly.entity_id
_entity_poly.type
_entity_poly.pdbx_seq_one_letter_code
_entity_poly.pdbx_strand_id
1 'polypeptide(L)'
;MIDNPDFKDDPDLYVFPNLKYVGIELWQVKSGTMFDNILVADDVVYAKKLAEETWGKQKDAEKASFEEAEKKREEEESKDDPVDSDAEDEDDADDTEGHESDSDTKSDDEDKEDAHDEL
;
A
#
# COMPACT_ATOMS: atom_id res chain seq x y z
N MET A 1 -20.11 35.15 10.68
CA MET A 1 -19.53 34.71 9.40
C MET A 1 -19.58 35.90 8.47
N ILE A 2 -18.51 36.13 7.69
CA ILE A 2 -18.47 37.17 6.66
C ILE A 2 -18.38 36.43 5.33
N ASP A 3 -19.35 36.66 4.44
CA ASP A 3 -19.41 35.99 3.16
C ASP A 3 -18.30 36.52 2.23
N ASN A 4 -17.69 35.61 1.47
CA ASN A 4 -16.72 35.97 0.45
C ASN A 4 -17.47 36.46 -0.81
N PRO A 5 -17.36 37.76 -1.18
CA PRO A 5 -18.07 38.30 -2.34
C PRO A 5 -17.61 37.72 -3.68
N ASP A 6 -16.42 37.10 -3.73
CA ASP A 6 -15.87 36.48 -4.95
C ASP A 6 -16.26 35.01 -5.09
N PHE A 7 -16.96 34.42 -4.11
CA PHE A 7 -17.43 33.05 -4.21
C PHE A 7 -18.47 32.92 -5.32
N LYS A 8 -18.26 31.94 -6.19
CA LYS A 8 -19.19 31.57 -7.25
C LYS A 8 -19.35 30.06 -7.24
N ASP A 9 -20.59 29.62 -7.14
CA ASP A 9 -20.95 28.23 -7.32
C ASP A 9 -20.95 27.88 -8.82
N ASP A 10 -20.49 26.68 -9.16
CA ASP A 10 -20.42 26.19 -10.53
C ASP A 10 -21.03 24.77 -10.59
N PRO A 11 -22.25 24.63 -11.15
CA PRO A 11 -22.91 23.33 -11.25
C PRO A 11 -22.24 22.40 -12.28
N ASP A 12 -21.42 22.94 -13.18
CA ASP A 12 -20.80 22.19 -14.29
C ASP A 12 -19.34 21.81 -13.99
N LEU A 13 -18.89 21.91 -12.73
CA LEU A 13 -17.53 21.58 -12.32
C LEU A 13 -17.08 20.15 -12.71
N TYR A 14 -18.02 19.21 -12.84
CA TYR A 14 -17.76 17.83 -13.24
C TYR A 14 -17.72 17.63 -14.78
N VAL A 15 -18.13 18.63 -15.56
CA VAL A 15 -18.25 18.53 -17.01
C VAL A 15 -16.92 18.89 -17.66
N PHE A 16 -16.29 17.89 -18.27
CA PHE A 16 -15.08 18.08 -19.05
C PHE A 16 -15.38 18.12 -20.55
N PRO A 17 -14.62 18.89 -21.35
CA PRO A 17 -14.62 18.72 -22.79
C PRO A 17 -14.12 17.31 -23.17
N ASN A 18 -14.34 16.91 -24.42
CA ASN A 18 -14.01 15.58 -24.92
C ASN A 18 -12.59 15.11 -24.51
N LEU A 19 -12.55 14.11 -23.62
CA LEU A 19 -11.34 13.43 -23.18
C LEU A 19 -10.86 12.46 -24.27
N LYS A 20 -9.56 12.47 -24.59
CA LYS A 20 -8.99 11.69 -25.71
C LYS A 20 -7.95 10.65 -25.29
N TYR A 21 -7.30 10.85 -24.16
CA TYR A 21 -6.16 10.06 -23.72
C TYR A 21 -6.30 9.72 -22.25
N VAL A 22 -5.79 8.55 -21.89
CA VAL A 22 -5.58 8.13 -20.51
C VAL A 22 -4.07 8.04 -20.33
N GLY A 23 -3.55 8.69 -19.28
CA GLY A 23 -2.13 8.67 -18.94
C GLY A 23 -1.95 8.26 -17.48
N ILE A 24 -0.95 7.44 -17.21
CA ILE A 24 -0.50 7.09 -15.86
C ILE A 24 0.83 7.82 -15.68
N GLU A 25 0.84 8.86 -14.86
CA GLU A 25 2.01 9.67 -14.54
C GLU A 25 2.14 9.71 -13.02
N LEU A 26 3.25 9.18 -12.51
CA LEU A 26 3.54 9.10 -11.08
C LEU A 26 5.04 8.96 -10.84
N TRP A 27 5.46 9.39 -9.66
CA TRP A 27 6.77 9.10 -9.10
C TRP A 27 6.72 7.84 -8.24
N GLN A 28 7.74 6.97 -8.33
CA GLN A 28 7.88 5.78 -7.47
C GLN A 28 9.30 5.69 -6.89
N VAL A 29 9.40 5.53 -5.57
CA VAL A 29 10.69 5.25 -4.90
C VAL A 29 11.09 3.78 -5.10
N LYS A 30 10.13 2.86 -4.94
CA LYS A 30 10.29 1.42 -5.21
C LYS A 30 9.29 0.99 -6.28
N SER A 31 9.79 0.30 -7.31
CA SER A 31 8.97 -0.24 -8.40
C SER A 31 8.25 -1.53 -7.99
N GLY A 32 7.31 -1.99 -8.83
CA GLY A 32 6.57 -3.25 -8.64
C GLY A 32 5.06 -3.11 -8.73
N THR A 33 4.54 -1.89 -8.83
CA THR A 33 3.10 -1.66 -9.06
C THR A 33 2.70 -2.10 -10.46
N MET A 34 1.63 -2.88 -10.55
CA MET A 34 1.01 -3.28 -11.82
C MET A 34 -0.40 -2.70 -11.87
N PHE A 35 -0.77 -2.10 -13.01
CA PHE A 35 -2.11 -1.61 -13.27
C PHE A 35 -2.78 -2.50 -14.32
N ASP A 36 -3.99 -2.95 -14.04
CA ASP A 36 -4.82 -3.71 -14.96
C ASP A 36 -6.27 -3.20 -14.96
N ASN A 37 -7.11 -3.76 -15.84
CA ASN A 37 -8.56 -3.53 -15.85
C ASN A 37 -9.03 -2.06 -15.89
N ILE A 38 -8.32 -1.17 -16.61
CA ILE A 38 -8.69 0.25 -16.73
C ILE A 38 -10.02 0.39 -17.49
N LEU A 39 -11.07 0.85 -16.79
CA LEU A 39 -12.41 1.09 -17.33
C LEU A 39 -12.78 2.57 -17.27
N VAL A 40 -13.26 3.11 -18.39
CA VAL A 40 -13.92 4.42 -18.48
C VAL A 40 -15.35 4.20 -18.97
N ALA A 41 -16.35 4.49 -18.14
CA ALA A 41 -17.76 4.25 -18.44
C ALA A 41 -18.67 5.29 -17.77
N ASP A 42 -19.88 5.46 -18.30
CA ASP A 42 -20.95 6.31 -17.79
C ASP A 42 -22.03 5.53 -17.02
N ASP A 43 -21.94 4.20 -17.00
CA ASP A 43 -22.88 3.31 -16.31
C ASP A 43 -22.25 2.66 -15.06
N VAL A 44 -22.80 3.02 -13.90
CA VAL A 44 -22.38 2.52 -12.59
C VAL A 44 -22.67 1.02 -12.42
N VAL A 45 -23.76 0.51 -12.98
CA VAL A 45 -24.13 -0.90 -12.89
C VAL A 45 -23.15 -1.75 -13.71
N TYR A 46 -22.81 -1.29 -14.91
CA TYR A 46 -21.80 -1.94 -15.74
C TYR A 46 -20.42 -1.94 -15.08
N ALA A 47 -20.00 -0.80 -14.52
CA ALA A 47 -18.71 -0.70 -13.83
C ALA A 47 -18.61 -1.66 -12.64
N LYS A 48 -19.67 -1.78 -11.83
CA LYS A 48 -19.73 -2.73 -10.70
C LYS A 48 -19.63 -4.17 -11.17
N LYS A 49 -20.38 -4.53 -12.22
CA LYS A 49 -20.31 -5.87 -12.80
C LYS A 49 -18.90 -6.21 -13.26
N LEU A 50 -18.22 -5.30 -13.97
CA LEU A 50 -16.85 -5.56 -14.42
C LEU A 50 -15.88 -5.70 -13.25
N ALA A 51 -16.02 -4.88 -12.20
CA ALA A 51 -15.20 -4.96 -11.00
C ALA A 51 -15.38 -6.31 -10.27
N GLU A 52 -16.61 -6.81 -10.16
CA GLU A 52 -16.89 -8.14 -9.60
C GLU A 52 -16.35 -9.27 -10.48
N GLU A 53 -16.43 -9.13 -11.81
CA GLU A 53 -15.99 -10.15 -12.75
C GLU A 53 -14.48 -10.26 -12.91
N THR A 54 -13.73 -9.21 -12.59
CA THR A 54 -12.27 -9.11 -12.67
C THR A 54 -11.66 -9.22 -11.28
N TRP A 55 -11.40 -8.09 -10.62
CA TRP A 55 -10.80 -8.01 -9.28
C TRP A 55 -11.56 -8.86 -8.26
N GLY A 56 -12.90 -8.82 -8.28
CA GLY A 56 -13.74 -9.56 -7.34
C GLY A 56 -13.52 -11.09 -7.37
N LYS A 57 -13.19 -11.67 -8.52
CA LYS A 57 -12.87 -13.11 -8.65
C LYS A 57 -11.43 -13.44 -8.27
N GLN A 58 -10.51 -12.50 -8.49
CA GLN A 58 -9.08 -12.72 -8.34
C GLN A 58 -8.58 -12.42 -6.92
N LYS A 59 -9.18 -11.45 -6.24
CA LYS A 59 -8.69 -10.90 -4.96
C LYS A 59 -8.34 -11.96 -3.89
N ASP A 60 -9.17 -12.98 -3.73
CA ASP A 60 -8.99 -13.97 -2.66
C ASP A 60 -7.93 -15.02 -3.02
N ALA A 61 -7.88 -15.42 -4.30
CA ALA A 61 -6.86 -16.34 -4.81
C ALA A 61 -5.48 -15.69 -4.89
N GLU A 62 -5.42 -14.42 -5.31
CA GLU A 62 -4.19 -13.63 -5.34
C GLU A 62 -3.66 -13.38 -3.93
N LYS A 63 -4.54 -13.02 -2.98
CA LYS A 63 -4.16 -12.86 -1.57
C LYS A 63 -3.56 -14.14 -1.00
N ALA A 64 -4.21 -15.28 -1.20
CA ALA A 64 -3.71 -16.56 -0.70
C ALA A 64 -2.35 -16.94 -1.33
N SER A 65 -2.19 -16.70 -2.64
CA SER A 65 -0.93 -16.98 -3.34
C SER A 65 0.20 -16.06 -2.88
N PHE A 66 -0.12 -14.80 -2.57
CA PHE A 66 0.83 -13.84 -2.03
C PHE A 66 1.30 -14.23 -0.62
N GLU A 67 0.37 -14.59 0.27
CA GLU A 67 0.69 -15.05 1.64
C GLU A 67 1.55 -16.31 1.64
N GLU A 68 1.27 -17.27 0.73
CA GLU A 68 2.11 -18.47 0.56
C GLU A 68 3.53 -18.13 0.06
N ALA A 69 3.63 -17.22 -0.92
CA ALA A 69 4.90 -16.80 -1.48
C ALA A 69 5.76 -16.02 -0.47
N GLU A 70 5.16 -15.11 0.30
CA GLU A 70 5.83 -14.35 1.36
C GLU A 70 6.35 -15.29 2.45
N LYS A 71 5.50 -16.21 2.94
CA LYS A 71 5.92 -17.18 3.96
C LYS A 71 7.09 -18.04 3.49
N LYS A 72 7.05 -18.50 2.23
CA LYS A 72 8.15 -19.27 1.66
C LYS A 72 9.44 -18.45 1.58
N ARG A 73 9.33 -17.16 1.22
CA ARG A 73 10.48 -16.26 1.16
C ARG A 73 11.09 -16.01 2.54
N GLU A 74 10.28 -15.81 3.57
CA GLU A 74 10.74 -15.70 4.96
C GLU A 74 11.42 -16.99 5.46
N GLU A 75 10.87 -18.17 5.11
CA GLU A 75 11.47 -19.46 5.45
C GLU A 75 12.79 -19.76 4.70
N GLU A 76 13.00 -19.17 3.52
CA GLU A 76 14.26 -19.26 2.78
C GLU A 76 15.29 -18.26 3.33
N GLU A 77 14.88 -17.01 3.61
CA GLU A 77 15.75 -15.99 4.22
C GLU A 77 16.22 -16.41 5.63
N SER A 78 15.38 -17.08 6.44
CA SER A 78 15.77 -17.58 7.78
C SER A 78 16.63 -18.84 7.79
N LYS A 79 16.78 -19.54 6.66
CA LYS A 79 17.64 -20.74 6.54
C LYS A 79 19.03 -20.43 5.99
N ASP A 80 19.21 -19.25 5.39
CA ASP A 80 20.49 -18.80 4.84
C ASP A 80 21.32 -17.96 5.83
N ASP A 81 20.85 -17.79 7.08
CA ASP A 81 21.68 -17.28 8.19
C ASP A 81 22.68 -18.37 8.63
N PRO A 82 23.99 -18.26 8.31
CA PRO A 82 24.96 -19.21 8.83
C PRO A 82 25.07 -19.03 10.34
N VAL A 83 24.82 -20.11 11.06
CA VAL A 83 25.24 -20.33 12.44
C VAL A 83 26.75 -20.06 12.54
N ASP A 84 27.13 -18.84 12.92
CA ASP A 84 28.45 -18.55 13.46
C ASP A 84 28.30 -18.14 14.93
N SER A 85 29.09 -18.81 15.75
CA SER A 85 29.27 -18.75 17.21
C SER A 85 29.05 -17.37 17.85
N ASP A 86 28.54 -17.24 19.06
CA ASP A 86 29.13 -17.80 20.29
C ASP A 86 28.16 -17.61 21.48
N ALA A 87 28.34 -18.44 22.51
CA ALA A 87 27.60 -18.41 23.77
C ALA A 87 27.92 -17.17 24.65
N GLU A 88 27.28 -17.10 25.83
CA GLU A 88 27.38 -16.09 26.91
C GLU A 88 26.48 -14.85 26.65
N ASP A 89 25.51 -14.46 27.47
CA ASP A 89 25.55 -14.30 28.94
C ASP A 89 24.11 -14.18 29.54
N GLU A 90 24.01 -14.45 30.84
CA GLU A 90 22.81 -14.59 31.69
C GLU A 90 22.11 -13.26 32.05
N ASP A 91 20.91 -13.41 32.64
CA ASP A 91 20.23 -12.49 33.56
C ASP A 91 19.59 -11.19 33.02
N ASP A 92 18.26 -11.09 33.08
CA ASP A 92 17.58 -10.62 34.29
C ASP A 92 16.04 -10.73 34.12
N ALA A 93 15.39 -11.22 35.16
CA ALA A 93 13.94 -11.34 35.27
C ALA A 93 13.41 -10.13 36.05
N ASP A 94 12.58 -9.30 35.42
CA ASP A 94 11.69 -8.40 36.16
C ASP A 94 10.25 -8.54 35.67
N ASP A 95 9.42 -8.91 36.63
CA ASP A 95 7.99 -9.17 36.61
C ASP A 95 7.25 -7.89 36.99
N THR A 96 6.49 -7.29 36.08
CA THR A 96 5.36 -6.44 36.47
C THR A 96 4.19 -6.55 35.47
N GLU A 97 3.23 -7.39 35.85
CA GLU A 97 1.83 -7.36 35.40
C GLU A 97 1.17 -5.98 35.59
N GLY A 98 0.46 -5.47 34.57
CA GLY A 98 -0.40 -4.30 34.74
C GLY A 98 -0.88 -3.58 33.47
N HIS A 99 -1.75 -4.24 32.69
CA HIS A 99 -2.91 -3.71 31.95
C HIS A 99 -2.89 -2.27 31.40
N GLU A 100 -3.12 -2.11 30.09
CA GLU A 100 -4.33 -1.53 29.46
C GLU A 100 -4.02 -1.23 27.98
N SER A 101 -4.95 -1.63 27.12
CA SER A 101 -4.93 -1.51 25.66
C SER A 101 -5.29 -0.08 25.26
N ASP A 102 -4.52 0.55 24.34
CA ASP A 102 -5.14 1.37 23.29
C ASP A 102 -4.20 1.62 22.09
N SER A 103 -4.62 1.04 20.97
CA SER A 103 -4.48 1.40 19.55
C SER A 103 -3.63 2.63 19.15
N ASP A 104 -2.72 2.34 18.22
CA ASP A 104 -2.32 3.15 17.05
C ASP A 104 -1.69 4.53 17.28
N THR A 105 -0.38 4.52 17.51
CA THR A 105 0.50 5.68 17.34
C THR A 105 1.24 5.61 16.00
N LYS A 106 1.06 6.68 15.23
CA LYS A 106 1.96 7.13 14.15
C LYS A 106 3.40 7.29 14.62
N SER A 107 4.38 6.93 13.79
CA SER A 107 5.77 7.44 13.80
C SER A 107 6.35 7.08 12.41
N ASP A 108 6.82 7.93 11.48
CA ASP A 108 7.74 9.08 11.55
C ASP A 108 8.93 8.82 12.49
N ASP A 109 10.07 8.34 11.97
CA ASP A 109 11.17 9.21 11.53
C ASP A 109 12.44 8.40 11.14
N GLU A 110 13.01 8.81 10.00
CA GLU A 110 14.43 9.05 9.65
C GLU A 110 15.59 8.00 9.66
N ASP A 111 16.38 8.20 8.60
CA ASP A 111 17.79 7.88 8.32
C ASP A 111 18.26 6.46 8.01
N LYS A 112 18.56 6.26 6.71
CA LYS A 112 19.86 5.73 6.23
C LYS A 112 20.10 6.13 4.78
N GLU A 113 21.07 7.03 4.60
CA GLU A 113 21.73 7.33 3.33
C GLU A 113 22.36 6.05 2.75
N ASP A 114 22.04 5.68 1.51
CA ASP A 114 22.92 4.86 0.70
C ASP A 114 22.80 5.22 -0.79
N ALA A 115 23.97 5.33 -1.41
CA ALA A 115 24.24 6.15 -2.58
C ALA A 115 23.65 5.60 -3.90
N HIS A 116 23.12 6.54 -4.69
CA HIS A 116 22.70 6.40 -6.08
C HIS A 116 23.89 6.16 -7.02
N ASP A 117 23.77 5.21 -7.96
CA ASP A 117 24.51 5.24 -9.23
C ASP A 117 23.51 4.91 -10.36
N GLU A 118 23.16 5.94 -11.14
CA GLU A 118 22.23 5.86 -12.27
C GLU A 118 22.98 5.55 -13.57
N LEU A 119 22.28 4.88 -14.49
CA LEU A 119 22.53 4.93 -15.94
C LEU A 119 21.22 5.28 -16.65
#